data_AF-A0A3A9EW67-F1
#
_entry.id   AF-A0A3A9EW67-F1
#
_cell.length_a   1.000
_cell.length_b   1.000
_cell.length_c   1.000
_cell.angle_alpha   90.00
_cell.angle_beta   90.00
_cell.angle_gamma   90.00
#
_symmetry.space_group_name_H-M   'P 1'
#
loop_
_entity.id
_entity.type
_entity.pdbx_description
1 polymer ?
#
loop_
_entity_poly.entity_id
_entity_poly.type
_entity_poly.pdbx_seq_one_letter_code
_entity_poly.pdbx_strand_id
1 'polypeptide(L)'
;MRIARSAVSAGITKSFYKIIYIFIPLDIFRESQQNKSIKKKLDAWLTLLSFDEPEKIIALIEKYPEFRKIYEEGCEICRNTERVMEMFSKELYELDKNTVQYMIDEMQDTIDAQKETLGKQRTEIDAQKEMINKMEQEKEKILKENEEAQRKNLAQMQMERENAIIGTINLLRTMNVPEEEIIRQVCGLYRIGEEQAEKYFDDGDLASDK
;
A
#
# COMPACT_ATOMS: atom_id res chain seq x y z
N MET A 1 20.76 -20.61 0.85
CA MET A 1 19.52 -20.07 0.26
C MET A 1 19.19 -20.96 -0.93
N ARG A 2 18.33 -21.98 -0.92
CA ARG A 2 16.92 -22.11 -0.46
C ARG A 2 15.99 -21.04 -1.02
N ILE A 3 15.55 -21.25 -2.26
CA ILE A 3 14.15 -21.15 -2.73
C ILE A 3 14.00 -22.29 -3.78
N ALA A 4 13.72 -23.53 -3.36
CA ALA A 4 12.39 -24.17 -3.40
C ALA A 4 11.75 -24.11 -4.80
N ARG A 5 11.74 -25.21 -5.58
CA ARG A 5 10.66 -26.22 -5.56
C ARG A 5 9.27 -25.59 -5.57
N SER A 6 8.79 -25.18 -6.75
CA SER A 6 7.38 -25.24 -7.11
C SER A 6 7.23 -24.99 -8.61
N ALA A 7 7.27 -26.06 -9.41
CA ALA A 7 6.65 -26.16 -10.73
C ALA A 7 6.85 -27.59 -11.26
N VAL A 8 6.54 -28.58 -10.42
CA VAL A 8 6.21 -29.94 -10.89
C VAL A 8 4.70 -29.97 -11.02
N SER A 9 4.15 -29.25 -12.00
CA SER A 9 2.73 -29.33 -12.38
C SER A 9 2.43 -28.56 -13.67
N ALA A 10 3.17 -28.82 -14.74
CA ALA A 10 2.69 -28.57 -16.09
C ALA A 10 3.53 -29.45 -17.02
N GLY A 11 2.94 -30.54 -17.50
CA GLY A 11 3.58 -31.49 -18.40
C GLY A 11 3.87 -30.86 -19.76
N ILE A 12 4.97 -30.11 -19.85
CA ILE A 12 5.57 -29.70 -21.11
C ILE A 12 7.07 -29.95 -20.97
N THR A 13 7.52 -31.12 -21.42
CA THR A 13 8.91 -31.36 -21.80
C THR A 13 9.23 -30.48 -23.01
N LYS A 14 9.42 -29.17 -22.78
CA LYS A 14 9.95 -28.26 -23.78
C LYS A 14 11.46 -28.49 -23.76
N SER A 15 11.98 -29.18 -24.77
CA SER A 15 13.41 -29.34 -25.01
C SER A 15 14.02 -27.94 -25.16
N PHE A 16 14.54 -27.39 -24.06
CA PHE A 16 15.29 -26.15 -24.06
C PHE A 16 16.62 -26.41 -24.79
N TYR A 17 16.67 -26.09 -26.09
CA TYR A 17 17.93 -25.96 -26.80
C TYR A 17 18.66 -24.75 -26.21
N LYS A 18 19.61 -25.02 -25.31
CA LYS A 18 20.53 -24.01 -24.81
C LYS A 18 21.43 -23.56 -25.96
N ILE A 19 21.09 -22.43 -26.59
CA ILE A 19 21.95 -21.79 -27.59
C ILE A 19 23.16 -21.21 -26.85
N ILE A 20 24.33 -21.81 -27.07
CA ILE A 20 25.60 -21.31 -26.55
C ILE A 20 26.17 -20.35 -27.60
N TYR A 21 26.16 -19.05 -27.27
CA TYR A 21 26.81 -18.04 -28.10
C TYR A 21 28.31 -18.04 -27.84
N ILE A 22 29.11 -18.35 -28.86
CA ILE A 22 30.58 -18.27 -28.83
C ILE A 22 30.98 -17.15 -29.78
N PHE A 23 31.62 -16.10 -29.25
CA PHE A 23 32.13 -15.01 -30.05
C PHE A 23 33.49 -15.37 -30.63
N ILE A 24 33.58 -15.46 -31.96
CA ILE A 24 34.83 -15.80 -32.67
C ILE A 24 35.24 -14.58 -33.50
N PRO A 25 36.35 -13.89 -33.19
CA PRO A 25 36.81 -12.72 -33.93
C PRO A 25 37.49 -13.12 -35.24
N LEU A 26 36.69 -13.37 -36.28
CA LEU A 26 37.16 -13.78 -37.60
C LEU A 26 37.99 -12.69 -38.29
N ASP A 27 37.78 -11.42 -37.96
CA ASP A 27 38.52 -10.28 -38.51
C ASP A 27 40.01 -10.33 -38.11
N ILE A 28 40.28 -10.64 -36.84
CA ILE A 28 41.65 -10.82 -36.32
C ILE A 28 42.32 -12.01 -37.02
N PHE A 29 41.57 -13.07 -37.30
CA PHE A 29 42.08 -14.21 -38.05
C PHE A 29 42.44 -13.82 -39.48
N ARG A 30 41.57 -13.08 -40.19
CA ARG A 30 41.81 -12.59 -41.56
C ARG A 30 43.12 -11.80 -41.68
N GLU A 31 43.37 -10.88 -40.76
CA GLU A 31 44.61 -10.07 -40.74
C GLU A 31 45.86 -10.93 -40.44
N SER A 32 45.74 -11.91 -39.54
CA SER A 32 46.87 -12.75 -39.13
C SER A 32 47.29 -13.83 -40.14
N GLN A 33 46.41 -14.18 -41.09
CA GLN A 33 46.61 -15.24 -42.09
C GLN A 33 47.11 -14.75 -43.44
N GLN A 34 47.18 -13.43 -43.70
CA GLN A 34 47.66 -12.90 -44.99
C GLN A 34 49.07 -13.38 -45.38
N ASN A 35 49.84 -13.96 -44.45
CA ASN A 35 51.21 -14.44 -44.68
C ASN A 35 51.49 -15.88 -44.17
N LYS A 36 50.47 -16.71 -43.92
CA LYS A 36 50.64 -18.08 -43.37
C LYS A 36 49.83 -19.12 -44.14
N SER A 37 50.43 -20.29 -44.35
CA SER A 37 49.74 -21.45 -44.94
C SER A 37 48.91 -22.20 -43.90
N ILE A 38 47.79 -22.78 -44.33
CA ILE A 38 46.86 -23.56 -43.49
C ILE A 38 47.60 -24.81 -42.97
N LYS A 39 47.91 -24.88 -41.68
CA LYS A 39 48.68 -26.00 -41.10
C LYS A 39 47.82 -26.93 -40.24
N LYS A 40 46.73 -26.44 -39.65
CA LYS A 40 45.85 -27.22 -38.75
C LYS A 40 44.40 -27.26 -39.25
N LYS A 41 43.65 -28.27 -38.81
CA LYS A 41 42.22 -28.43 -39.11
C LYS A 41 41.36 -27.27 -38.57
N LEU A 42 41.76 -26.66 -37.46
CA LEU A 42 41.11 -25.44 -36.94
C LEU A 42 41.31 -24.25 -37.88
N ASP A 43 42.52 -24.07 -38.41
CA ASP A 43 42.81 -23.02 -39.39
C ASP A 43 42.00 -23.24 -40.68
N ALA A 44 41.74 -24.50 -41.06
CA ALA A 44 40.89 -24.85 -42.19
C ALA A 44 39.42 -24.44 -41.97
N TRP A 45 38.86 -24.70 -40.78
CA TRP A 45 37.52 -24.23 -40.39
C TRP A 45 37.43 -22.71 -40.34
N LEU A 46 38.43 -22.05 -39.75
CA LEU A 46 38.46 -20.58 -39.71
C LEU A 46 38.64 -20.00 -41.10
N THR A 47 39.39 -20.64 -42.00
CA THR A 47 39.53 -20.22 -43.40
C THR A 47 38.19 -20.32 -44.14
N LEU A 48 37.46 -21.43 -43.96
CA LEU A 48 36.12 -21.63 -44.54
C LEU A 48 35.13 -20.55 -44.12
N LEU A 49 35.15 -20.15 -42.84
CA LEU A 49 34.25 -19.13 -42.29
C LEU A 49 34.72 -17.70 -42.59
N SER A 50 36.01 -17.52 -42.94
CA SER A 50 36.62 -16.20 -43.09
C SER A 50 36.87 -15.80 -44.53
N PHE A 51 36.98 -16.70 -45.50
CA PHE A 51 37.33 -16.34 -46.88
C PHE A 51 36.35 -16.96 -47.88
N ASP A 52 35.80 -16.12 -48.75
CA ASP A 52 34.88 -16.53 -49.84
C ASP A 52 35.57 -16.49 -51.22
N GLU A 53 36.89 -16.27 -51.26
CA GLU A 53 37.68 -16.26 -52.49
C GLU A 53 37.76 -17.67 -53.11
N PRO A 54 37.39 -17.86 -54.39
CA PRO A 54 37.28 -19.18 -54.99
C PRO A 54 38.62 -19.92 -55.01
N GLU A 55 39.74 -19.22 -55.20
CA GLU A 55 41.09 -19.81 -55.22
C GLU A 55 41.46 -20.40 -53.86
N LYS A 56 41.12 -19.73 -52.76
CA LYS A 56 41.39 -20.19 -51.40
C LYS A 56 40.48 -21.33 -51.01
N ILE A 57 39.21 -21.30 -51.42
CA ILE A 57 38.26 -22.39 -51.18
C ILE A 57 38.63 -23.65 -51.97
N ILE A 58 39.06 -23.51 -53.23
CA ILE A 58 39.55 -24.65 -54.02
C ILE A 58 40.79 -25.25 -53.36
N ALA A 59 41.78 -24.43 -52.98
CA ALA A 59 42.98 -24.91 -52.28
C ALA A 59 42.66 -25.57 -50.91
N LEU A 60 41.63 -25.09 -50.21
CA LEU A 60 41.13 -25.67 -48.98
C LEU A 60 40.48 -27.04 -49.22
N ILE A 61 39.62 -27.15 -50.24
CA ILE A 61 38.91 -28.38 -50.59
C ILE A 61 39.87 -29.45 -51.13
N GLU A 62 40.88 -29.06 -51.92
CA GLU A 62 41.93 -29.98 -52.39
C GLU A 62 42.72 -30.59 -51.22
N LYS A 63 42.96 -29.80 -50.17
CA LYS A 63 43.69 -30.24 -48.98
C LYS A 63 42.80 -31.01 -47.99
N TYR A 64 41.52 -30.67 -47.93
CA TYR A 64 40.53 -31.23 -46.99
C TYR A 64 39.18 -31.41 -47.71
N PRO A 65 38.96 -32.56 -48.37
CA PRO A 65 37.78 -32.78 -49.21
C PRO A 65 36.47 -32.83 -48.41
N GLU A 66 36.51 -33.02 -47.09
CA GLU A 66 35.32 -32.99 -46.23
C GLU A 66 34.57 -31.65 -46.27
N PHE A 67 35.27 -30.55 -46.56
CA PHE A 67 34.67 -29.21 -46.59
C PHE A 67 33.87 -28.93 -47.84
N ARG A 68 34.04 -29.71 -48.92
CA ARG A 68 33.31 -29.51 -50.18
C ARG A 68 31.80 -29.52 -49.96
N LYS A 69 31.32 -30.56 -49.28
CA LYS A 69 29.90 -30.75 -49.01
C LYS A 69 29.34 -29.68 -48.08
N ILE A 70 30.09 -29.31 -47.04
CA ILE A 70 29.71 -28.28 -46.08
C ILE A 70 29.64 -26.90 -46.76
N TYR A 71 30.59 -26.60 -47.64
CA TYR A 71 30.61 -25.34 -48.38
C TYR A 71 29.45 -25.26 -49.39
N GLU A 72 29.13 -26.37 -50.06
CA GLU A 72 28.01 -26.45 -51.00
C GLU A 72 26.66 -26.26 -50.29
N GLU A 73 26.42 -26.95 -49.17
CA GLU A 73 25.24 -26.79 -48.33
C GLU A 73 25.15 -25.35 -47.76
N GLY A 74 26.28 -24.80 -47.30
CA GLY A 74 26.35 -23.41 -46.85
C GLY A 74 25.99 -22.41 -47.96
N CYS A 75 26.50 -22.61 -49.16
CA CYS A 75 26.17 -21.80 -50.33
C CYS A 75 24.69 -21.92 -50.72
N GLU A 76 24.08 -23.09 -50.59
CA GLU A 76 22.65 -23.30 -50.86
C GLU A 76 21.77 -22.54 -49.85
N ILE A 77 22.16 -22.56 -48.57
CA ILE A 77 21.51 -21.77 -47.52
C ILE A 77 21.68 -20.27 -47.80
N CYS A 78 22.87 -19.83 -48.18
CA CYS A 78 23.16 -18.44 -48.55
C CYS A 78 22.44 -18.00 -49.84
N ARG A 79 22.09 -18.92 -50.75
CA ARG A 79 21.25 -18.62 -51.92
C ARG A 79 19.77 -18.49 -51.57
N ASN A 80 19.33 -19.12 -50.48
CA ASN A 80 17.97 -19.05 -49.96
C ASN A 80 17.87 -18.03 -48.80
N THR A 81 18.38 -16.82 -49.03
CA THR A 81 18.40 -15.73 -48.03
C THR A 81 17.01 -15.35 -47.54
N GLU A 82 15.99 -15.46 -48.39
CA GLU A 82 14.60 -15.16 -48.06
C GLU A 82 14.08 -16.08 -46.95
N ARG A 83 14.28 -17.40 -47.08
CA ARG A 83 13.84 -18.37 -46.06
C ARG A 83 14.62 -18.26 -44.75
N VAL A 84 15.91 -17.92 -44.82
CA VAL A 84 16.73 -17.66 -43.63
C VAL A 84 16.25 -16.40 -42.91
N MET A 85 15.99 -15.31 -43.64
CA MET A 85 15.46 -14.08 -43.08
C MET A 85 14.03 -14.24 -42.52
N GLU A 86 13.17 -15.02 -43.15
CA GLU A 86 11.85 -15.36 -42.63
C GLU A 86 11.92 -16.11 -41.29
N MET A 87 12.83 -17.09 -41.18
CA MET A 87 13.02 -17.85 -39.94
C MET A 87 13.47 -16.94 -38.78
N PHE A 88 14.47 -16.08 -39.00
CA PHE A 88 14.91 -15.13 -37.99
C PHE A 88 13.82 -14.10 -37.63
N SER A 89 13.07 -13.61 -38.61
CA SER A 89 12.00 -12.63 -38.38
C SER A 89 10.87 -13.22 -37.54
N LYS A 90 10.52 -14.49 -37.78
CA LYS A 90 9.48 -15.19 -37.03
C LYS A 90 9.91 -15.46 -35.58
N GLU A 91 11.14 -15.92 -35.35
CA GLU A 91 11.67 -16.12 -33.99
C GLU A 91 11.72 -14.81 -33.21
N LEU A 92 12.16 -13.72 -33.86
CA LEU A 92 12.20 -12.41 -33.23
C LEU A 92 10.80 -11.88 -32.90
N TYR A 93 9.84 -12.06 -33.81
CA TYR A 93 8.43 -11.68 -33.60
C TYR A 93 7.77 -12.48 -32.46
N GLU A 94 8.02 -13.79 -32.39
CA GLU A 94 7.51 -14.62 -31.30
C GLU A 94 8.14 -14.24 -29.95
N LEU A 95 9.44 -13.89 -29.94
CA LEU A 95 10.13 -13.40 -28.73
C LEU A 95 9.56 -12.05 -28.27
N ASP A 96 9.34 -11.11 -29.18
CA ASP A 96 8.73 -9.82 -28.89
C ASP A 96 7.31 -9.96 -28.34
N LYS A 97 6.48 -10.78 -29.00
CA LYS A 97 5.11 -11.08 -28.53
C LYS A 97 5.09 -11.70 -27.13
N ASN A 98 5.99 -12.64 -26.84
CA ASN A 98 6.08 -13.25 -25.52
C ASN A 98 6.59 -12.26 -24.47
N THR A 99 7.48 -11.35 -24.83
CA THR A 99 7.98 -10.30 -23.95
C THR A 99 6.87 -9.31 -23.59
N VAL A 100 6.10 -8.85 -24.58
CA VAL A 100 4.94 -7.97 -24.35
C VAL A 100 3.90 -8.65 -23.47
N GLN A 101 3.57 -9.92 -23.73
CA GLN A 101 2.61 -10.65 -22.90
C GLN A 101 3.11 -10.79 -21.46
N TYR A 102 4.38 -11.14 -21.27
CA TYR A 102 4.99 -11.22 -19.94
C TYR A 102 4.92 -9.88 -19.19
N MET A 103 5.21 -8.77 -19.87
CA MET A 103 5.12 -7.43 -19.27
C MET A 103 3.67 -7.06 -18.92
N ILE A 104 2.69 -7.43 -19.75
CA ILE A 104 1.26 -7.22 -19.46
C ILE A 104 0.85 -8.01 -18.21
N ASP A 105 1.25 -9.28 -18.12
CA ASP A 105 0.91 -10.15 -16.99
C ASP A 105 1.52 -9.59 -15.69
N GLU A 106 2.79 -9.16 -15.69
CA GLU A 106 3.46 -8.56 -14.52
C GLU A 106 2.80 -7.24 -14.08
N MET A 107 2.41 -6.39 -15.04
CA MET A 107 1.66 -5.17 -14.75
C MET A 107 0.28 -5.48 -14.18
N GLN A 108 -0.41 -6.49 -14.71
CA GLN A 108 -1.73 -6.90 -14.24
C GLN A 108 -1.67 -7.44 -12.80
N ASP A 109 -0.69 -8.29 -12.50
CA ASP A 109 -0.43 -8.79 -11.14
C ASP A 109 -0.16 -7.63 -10.16
N THR A 110 0.59 -6.62 -10.60
CA THR A 110 0.87 -5.42 -9.78
C THR A 110 -0.41 -4.62 -9.51
N ILE A 111 -1.25 -4.42 -10.53
CA ILE A 111 -2.54 -3.73 -10.40
C ILE A 111 -3.46 -4.48 -9.43
N ASP A 112 -3.53 -5.81 -9.55
CA ASP A 112 -4.39 -6.63 -8.70
C ASP A 112 -3.92 -6.62 -7.24
N ALA A 113 -2.61 -6.71 -6.99
CA ALA A 113 -2.03 -6.57 -5.65
C ALA A 113 -2.29 -5.19 -5.03
N GLN A 114 -2.17 -4.11 -5.82
CA GLN A 114 -2.50 -2.76 -5.38
C GLN A 114 -3.99 -2.62 -5.06
N LYS A 115 -4.85 -3.18 -5.90
CA LYS A 115 -6.31 -3.16 -5.70
C LYS A 115 -6.73 -3.92 -4.45
N GLU A 116 -6.11 -5.07 -4.16
CA GLU A 116 -6.35 -5.81 -2.93
C GLU A 116 -5.92 -4.99 -1.70
N THR A 117 -4.74 -4.35 -1.76
CA THR A 117 -4.22 -3.50 -0.68
C THR A 117 -5.14 -2.31 -0.42
N LEU A 118 -5.58 -1.61 -1.47
CA LEU A 118 -6.54 -0.52 -1.38
C LEU A 118 -7.90 -0.99 -0.82
N GLY A 119 -8.34 -2.19 -1.21
CA GLY A 119 -9.54 -2.82 -0.66
C GLY A 119 -9.43 -3.00 0.86
N LYS A 120 -8.33 -3.57 1.34
CA LYS A 120 -8.06 -3.76 2.78
C LYS A 120 -8.03 -2.42 3.52
N GLN A 121 -7.28 -1.45 3.02
CA GLN A 121 -7.22 -0.10 3.62
C GLN A 121 -8.60 0.55 3.69
N ARG A 122 -9.43 0.39 2.66
CA ARG A 122 -10.79 0.94 2.67
C ARG A 122 -11.66 0.28 3.74
N THR A 123 -11.58 -1.04 3.89
CA THR A 123 -12.31 -1.75 4.95
C THR A 123 -11.84 -1.33 6.35
N GLU A 124 -10.54 -1.08 6.54
CA GLU A 124 -9.99 -0.58 7.80
C GLU A 124 -10.48 0.85 8.11
N ILE A 125 -10.48 1.73 7.11
CA ILE A 125 -11.02 3.09 7.25
C ILE A 125 -12.51 3.07 7.60
N ASP A 126 -13.30 2.22 6.94
CA ASP A 126 -14.72 2.12 7.22
C ASP A 126 -14.97 1.58 8.64
N ALA A 127 -14.18 0.59 9.10
CA ALA A 127 -14.23 0.10 10.48
C ALA A 127 -13.83 1.18 11.50
N GLN A 128 -12.80 1.98 11.22
CA GLN A 128 -12.38 3.09 12.07
C GLN A 128 -13.45 4.18 12.16
N LYS A 129 -14.12 4.51 11.05
CA LYS A 129 -15.24 5.47 11.03
C LYS A 129 -16.40 5.00 11.88
N GLU A 130 -16.77 3.73 11.78
CA GLU A 130 -17.82 3.13 12.63
C GLU A 130 -17.45 3.22 14.12
N MET A 131 -16.19 2.97 14.48
CA MET A 131 -15.72 3.09 15.85
C MET A 131 -15.75 4.55 16.34
N ILE A 132 -15.33 5.50 15.51
CA ILE A 132 -15.39 6.94 15.83
C ILE A 132 -16.83 7.38 16.06
N ASN A 133 -17.76 6.99 15.19
CA ASN A 133 -19.18 7.34 15.32
C ASN A 133 -19.77 6.79 16.64
N LYS A 134 -19.44 5.56 17.01
CA LYS A 134 -19.84 4.99 18.31
C LYS A 134 -19.27 5.78 19.49
N MET A 135 -17.98 6.14 19.44
CA MET A 135 -17.35 6.94 20.49
C MET A 135 -17.94 8.35 20.58
N GLU A 136 -18.31 8.97 19.45
CA GLU A 136 -18.97 10.27 19.44
C GLU A 136 -20.37 10.21 20.08
N GLN A 137 -21.16 9.19 19.75
CA GLN A 137 -22.47 8.97 20.37
C GLN A 137 -22.36 8.75 21.89
N GLU A 138 -21.38 7.95 22.33
CA GLU A 138 -21.14 7.71 23.74
C GLU A 138 -20.69 8.99 24.46
N LYS A 139 -19.80 9.77 23.85
CA LYS A 139 -19.36 11.06 24.37
C LYS A 139 -20.52 12.04 24.50
N GLU A 140 -21.42 12.11 23.51
CA GLU A 140 -22.59 12.97 23.56
C GLU A 140 -23.55 12.56 24.69
N LYS A 141 -23.73 11.25 24.88
CA LYS A 141 -24.55 10.72 25.97
C LYS A 141 -23.97 11.07 27.35
N ILE A 142 -22.67 10.84 27.54
CA ILE A 142 -21.96 11.19 28.78
C ILE A 142 -22.03 12.70 29.03
N LEU A 143 -21.90 13.53 27.99
CA LEU A 143 -21.99 14.98 28.13
C LEU A 143 -23.38 15.39 28.65
N LYS A 144 -24.47 14.85 28.07
CA LYS A 144 -25.84 15.11 28.52
C LYS A 144 -26.07 14.64 29.96
N GLU A 145 -25.64 13.43 30.30
CA GLU A 145 -25.74 12.89 31.66
C GLU A 145 -24.98 13.77 32.67
N ASN A 146 -23.80 14.26 32.31
CA ASN A 146 -23.00 15.14 33.16
C ASN A 146 -23.62 16.53 33.33
N GLU A 147 -24.18 17.12 32.27
CA GLU A 147 -24.93 18.37 32.34
C GLU A 147 -26.17 18.25 33.22
N GLU A 148 -26.93 17.15 33.10
CA GLU A 148 -28.08 16.88 33.96
C GLU A 148 -27.68 16.69 35.43
N ALA A 149 -26.60 15.95 35.69
CA ALA A 149 -26.07 15.77 37.03
C ALA A 149 -25.61 17.09 37.64
N GLN A 150 -24.93 17.94 36.86
CA GLN A 150 -24.54 19.29 37.30
C GLN A 150 -25.75 20.17 37.61
N ARG A 151 -26.79 20.14 36.77
CA ARG A 151 -28.04 20.88 37.02
C ARG A 151 -28.72 20.41 38.31
N LYS A 152 -28.82 19.10 38.53
CA LYS A 152 -29.39 18.53 39.75
C LYS A 152 -28.60 18.93 40.99
N ASN A 153 -27.27 18.84 40.93
CA ASN A 153 -26.40 19.25 42.04
C ASN A 153 -26.52 20.75 42.34
N LEU A 154 -26.60 21.60 41.31
CA LEU A 154 -26.79 23.05 41.48
C LEU A 154 -28.16 23.36 42.12
N ALA A 155 -29.22 22.71 41.64
CA ALA A 155 -30.57 22.88 42.20
C ALA A 155 -30.64 22.40 43.65
N GLN A 156 -29.99 21.28 43.99
CA GLN A 156 -29.92 20.79 45.35
C GLN A 156 -29.16 21.75 46.27
N MET A 157 -28.01 22.27 45.85
CA MET A 157 -27.28 23.30 46.61
C MET A 157 -28.10 24.57 46.82
N GLN A 158 -28.87 24.99 45.81
CA GLN A 158 -29.76 26.15 45.93
C GLN A 158 -30.86 25.88 46.96
N MET A 159 -31.52 24.72 46.88
CA MET A 159 -32.55 24.31 47.84
C MET A 159 -32.01 24.21 49.27
N GLU A 160 -30.81 23.64 49.46
CA GLU A 160 -30.15 23.57 50.77
C GLU A 160 -29.83 24.96 51.32
N ARG A 161 -29.38 25.88 50.45
CA ARG A 161 -29.13 27.28 50.83
C ARG A 161 -30.42 27.99 51.25
N GLU A 162 -31.51 27.80 50.51
CA GLU A 162 -32.83 28.38 50.83
C GLU A 162 -33.37 27.83 52.15
N ASN A 163 -33.30 26.51 52.36
CA ASN A 163 -33.70 25.88 53.60
C ASN A 163 -32.89 26.38 54.81
N ALA A 164 -31.59 26.66 54.62
CA ALA A 164 -30.76 27.24 55.68
C ALA A 164 -31.18 28.68 56.03
N ILE A 165 -31.56 29.49 55.03
CA ILE A 165 -32.08 30.86 55.22
C ILE A 165 -33.39 30.80 56.01
N ILE A 166 -34.34 29.98 55.57
CA ILE A 166 -35.64 29.78 56.24
C ILE A 166 -35.45 29.27 57.67
N GLY A 167 -34.56 28.29 57.86
CA GLY A 167 -34.23 27.77 59.20
C GLY A 167 -33.69 28.86 60.14
N THR A 168 -32.85 29.76 59.64
CA THR A 168 -32.32 30.90 60.41
C THR A 168 -33.43 31.91 60.77
N ILE A 169 -34.30 32.24 59.81
CA ILE A 169 -35.46 33.12 60.05
C ILE A 169 -36.37 32.52 61.14
N ASN A 170 -36.69 31.23 61.04
CA ASN A 170 -37.54 30.54 62.00
C ASN A 170 -36.93 30.53 63.41
N LEU A 171 -35.62 30.27 63.54
CA LEU A 171 -34.93 30.35 64.84
C LEU A 171 -35.01 31.76 65.45
N LEU A 172 -34.76 32.80 64.65
CA LEU A 172 -34.82 34.19 65.11
C LEU A 172 -36.25 34.61 65.48
N ARG A 173 -37.27 34.13 64.76
CA ARG A 173 -38.69 34.28 65.13
C ARG A 173 -38.99 33.63 66.48
N THR A 174 -38.51 32.41 66.75
CA THR A 174 -38.72 31.75 68.07
C THR A 174 -38.06 32.48 69.24
N MET A 175 -37.04 33.29 68.97
CA MET A 175 -36.37 34.13 69.96
C MET A 175 -37.07 35.49 70.16
N ASN A 176 -38.22 35.72 69.51
CA ASN A 176 -39.01 36.95 69.59
C ASN A 176 -38.25 38.21 69.11
N VAL A 177 -37.36 38.06 68.14
CA VAL A 177 -36.63 39.15 67.48
C VAL A 177 -37.59 39.89 66.53
N PRO A 178 -37.61 41.24 66.50
CA PRO A 178 -38.45 42.00 65.57
C PRO A 178 -38.09 41.71 64.10
N GLU A 179 -39.09 41.61 63.21
CA GLU A 179 -38.89 41.24 61.80
C GLU A 179 -37.89 42.15 61.06
N GLU A 180 -37.90 43.45 61.35
CA GLU A 180 -36.94 44.42 60.80
C GLU A 180 -35.48 44.09 61.15
N GLU A 181 -35.24 43.50 62.33
CA GLU A 181 -33.91 43.09 62.79
C GLU A 181 -33.52 41.72 62.20
N ILE A 182 -34.49 40.81 62.00
CA ILE A 182 -34.28 39.51 61.34
C ILE A 182 -33.84 39.74 59.89
N ILE A 183 -34.53 40.62 59.15
CA ILE A 183 -34.19 40.95 57.76
C ILE A 183 -32.75 41.47 57.67
N ARG A 184 -32.36 42.40 58.55
CA ARG A 184 -31.01 42.98 58.56
C ARG A 184 -29.93 41.92 58.84
N GLN A 185 -30.18 41.00 59.78
CA GLN A 185 -29.25 39.92 60.11
C GLN A 185 -29.12 38.88 58.99
N VAL A 186 -30.23 38.47 58.39
CA VAL A 186 -30.24 37.51 57.27
C VAL A 186 -29.58 38.09 56.03
N CYS A 187 -29.85 39.36 55.70
CA CYS A 187 -29.16 40.07 54.61
C CYS A 187 -27.64 40.12 54.83
N GLY A 188 -27.20 40.37 56.07
CA GLY A 188 -25.78 40.37 56.44
C GLY A 188 -25.12 38.99 56.38
N LEU A 189 -25.80 37.95 56.87
CA LEU A 189 -25.27 36.58 56.93
C LEU A 189 -25.19 35.91 55.56
N TYR A 190 -26.23 36.06 54.73
CA TYR A 190 -26.36 35.37 53.45
C TYR A 190 -26.01 36.23 52.23
N ARG A 191 -25.67 37.51 52.45
CA ARG A 191 -25.38 38.52 51.41
C ARG A 191 -26.47 38.60 50.35
N ILE A 192 -27.72 38.62 50.81
CA ILE A 192 -28.91 38.79 49.98
C ILE A 192 -29.49 40.20 50.19
N GLY A 193 -30.21 40.72 49.20
CA GLY A 193 -30.91 42.00 49.33
C GLY A 193 -32.17 41.88 50.19
N GLU A 194 -32.67 43.00 50.70
CA GLU A 194 -33.89 43.04 51.54
C GLU A 194 -35.11 42.46 50.79
N GLU A 195 -35.33 42.83 49.52
CA GLU A 195 -36.39 42.26 48.67
C GLU A 195 -36.28 40.73 48.45
N GLN A 196 -35.07 40.16 48.53
CA GLN A 196 -34.87 38.71 48.42
C GLN A 196 -35.08 38.03 49.76
N ALA A 197 -34.70 38.68 50.87
CA ALA A 197 -34.95 38.20 52.21
C ALA A 197 -36.45 38.11 52.49
N GLU A 198 -37.23 39.14 52.14
CA GLU A 198 -38.69 39.21 52.32
C GLU A 198 -39.44 38.02 51.71
N LYS A 199 -39.01 37.51 50.55
CA LYS A 199 -39.63 36.33 49.91
C LYS A 199 -39.59 35.08 50.79
N TYR A 200 -38.57 34.94 51.63
CA TYR A 200 -38.43 33.79 52.54
C TYR A 200 -39.24 33.96 53.84
N PHE A 201 -39.83 35.14 54.09
CA PHE A 201 -40.74 35.37 55.21
C PHE A 201 -42.18 34.95 54.90
N ASP A 202 -42.64 35.13 53.65
CA ASP A 202 -43.98 34.78 53.17
C ASP A 202 -44.18 33.25 53.05
N ASP A 203 -43.15 32.52 52.60
CA ASP A 203 -43.22 31.05 52.44
C ASP A 203 -43.19 30.28 53.78
N GLY A 204 -42.83 30.94 54.89
CA GLY A 204 -42.80 30.35 56.23
C GLY A 204 -44.20 30.08 56.83
N ASP A 205 -45.22 30.79 56.39
CA ASP A 205 -46.60 30.64 56.91
C ASP A 205 -47.32 29.41 56.36
N LEU A 206 -46.86 28.84 55.25
CA LEU A 206 -47.43 27.60 54.68
C LEU A 206 -46.93 26.32 55.36
N ALA A 207 -45.90 26.40 56.21
CA ALA A 207 -45.37 25.25 56.95
C ALA A 207 -45.96 25.10 58.37
N SER A 208 -46.81 26.03 58.82
CA SER A 208 -47.42 26.02 60.16
C SER A 208 -48.77 25.28 60.23
N ASP A 209 -49.33 24.81 59.12
CA ASP A 209 -50.71 24.30 59.06
C ASP A 209 -50.83 22.82 58.63
N LYS A 210 -49.88 21.97 59.08
CA LYS A 210 -50.01 20.50 59.08
C LYS A 210 -49.45 19.85 60.33
#